data_AF-A0A0S3RTR1-F1
#
_entry.id   AF-A0A0S3RTR1-F1
#
_cell.length_a   1.000
_cell.length_b   1.000
_cell.length_c   1.000
_cell.angle_alpha   90.00
_cell.angle_beta   90.00
_cell.angle_gamma   90.00
#
_symmetry.space_group_name_H-M   'P 1'
#
loop_
_entity.id
_entity.type
_entity.pdbx_description
1 polymer ?
#
loop_
_entity_poly.entity_id
_entity_poly.type
_entity_poly.pdbx_seq_one_letter_code
_entity_poly.pdbx_strand_id
1 'polypeptide(L)'
;MKLVKMFVKSELPFRFVENEDFRDFVWSLQPRFEVPSRTTLRREIWELYEEEKAKLKMFLSKQCERVCLTTDTWTSIQNLNYMSLTAHFIDND
;
A
#
# COMPACT_ATOMS: atom_id res chain seq x y z
N MET A 1 4.92 8.83 -8.39
CA MET A 1 4.98 7.36 -8.21
C MET A 1 6.15 6.81 -7.37
N LYS A 2 7.43 7.15 -7.59
CA LYS A 2 8.54 6.53 -6.81
C LYS A 2 8.44 6.83 -5.30
N LEU A 3 8.07 8.06 -4.92
CA LEU A 3 7.83 8.46 -3.53
C LEU A 3 6.72 7.62 -2.89
N VAL A 4 5.53 7.55 -3.52
CA VAL A 4 4.40 6.71 -3.08
C VAL A 4 4.82 5.26 -2.87
N LYS A 5 5.53 4.67 -3.85
CA LYS A 5 6.04 3.29 -3.75
C LYS A 5 7.03 3.12 -2.60
N MET A 6 7.87 4.11 -2.30
CA MET A 6 8.79 4.07 -1.15
C MET A 6 8.01 4.00 0.17
N PHE A 7 6.96 4.82 0.34
CA PHE A 7 6.13 4.82 1.53
C PHE A 7 5.44 3.48 1.75
N VAL A 8 4.90 2.88 0.68
CA VAL A 8 4.25 1.57 0.75
C VAL A 8 5.27 0.46 1.04
N LYS A 9 6.38 0.40 0.30
CA LYS A 9 7.38 -0.67 0.43
C LYS A 9 8.14 -0.63 1.75
N SER A 10 8.34 0.56 2.32
CA SER A 10 9.09 0.74 3.56
C SER A 10 8.17 0.97 4.76
N GLU A 11 6.86 0.78 4.57
CA GLU A 11 5.82 0.90 5.60
C GLU A 11 5.90 2.21 6.42
N LEU A 12 6.22 3.32 5.74
CA LEU A 12 6.43 4.59 6.42
C LEU A 12 5.11 5.21 6.89
N PRO A 13 5.06 5.78 8.10
CA PRO A 13 3.91 6.57 8.54
C PRO A 13 3.66 7.71 7.56
N PHE A 14 2.40 8.00 7.21
CA PHE A 14 2.10 9.10 6.29
C PHE A 14 2.60 10.46 6.77
N ARG A 15 2.71 10.64 8.10
CA ARG A 15 3.28 11.87 8.71
C ARG A 15 4.75 12.09 8.32
N PHE A 16 5.48 11.05 7.94
CA PHE A 16 6.88 11.15 7.56
C PHE A 16 7.11 12.08 6.36
N VAL A 17 6.12 12.23 5.46
CA VAL A 17 6.23 13.13 4.30
C VAL A 17 6.31 14.62 4.68
N GLU A 18 5.92 14.94 5.91
CA GLU A 18 5.93 16.29 6.49
C GLU A 18 7.11 16.49 7.46
N ASN A 19 7.99 15.50 7.65
CA ASN A 19 9.20 15.65 8.44
C ASN A 19 10.15 16.66 7.78
N GLU A 20 10.67 17.61 8.57
CA GLU A 20 11.51 18.71 8.08
C GLU A 20 12.81 18.20 7.46
N ASP A 21 13.54 17.31 8.15
CA ASP A 21 14.81 16.74 7.65
C ASP A 21 14.61 15.98 6.32
N PHE A 22 13.51 15.25 6.19
CA PHE A 22 13.14 14.56 4.96
C PHE A 22 12.87 15.55 3.83
N ARG A 23 12.15 16.65 4.10
CA ARG A 23 11.84 17.67 3.10
C ARG A 23 13.10 18.42 2.67
N ASP A 24 13.98 18.74 3.62
CA ASP A 24 15.28 19.36 3.36
C ASP A 24 16.17 18.44 2.52
N PHE A 25 16.22 17.15 2.84
CA PHE A 25 16.91 16.15 2.04
C PHE A 25 16.37 16.11 0.60
N VAL A 26 15.06 16.02 0.42
CA VAL A 26 14.45 15.99 -0.93
C VAL A 26 14.69 17.30 -1.68
N TRP A 27 14.61 18.44 -1.00
CA TRP A 27 14.89 19.75 -1.58
C TRP A 27 16.35 19.85 -2.06
N SER A 28 17.30 19.32 -1.29
CA SER A 28 18.72 19.29 -1.70
C SER A 28 18.97 18.47 -2.96
N LEU A 29 18.16 17.43 -3.21
CA LEU A 29 18.24 16.58 -4.39
C LEU A 29 17.58 17.20 -5.62
N GLN A 30 16.41 17.81 -5.44
CA GLN A 30 15.65 18.45 -6.50
C GLN A 30 14.80 19.61 -5.94
N PRO A 31 15.30 20.85 -5.98
CA PRO A 31 14.61 22.01 -5.38
C PRO A 31 13.24 22.33 -6.01
N ARG A 32 13.00 21.89 -7.25
CA ARG A 32 11.71 22.10 -7.93
C ARG A 32 10.68 21.01 -7.64
N PHE A 33 11.06 19.96 -6.90
CA PHE A 33 10.12 18.91 -6.54
C PHE A 33 9.28 19.32 -5.34
N GLU A 34 7.98 19.49 -5.56
CA GLU A 34 7.05 19.77 -4.49
C GLU A 34 6.70 18.47 -3.75
N VAL A 35 7.19 18.35 -2.52
CA VAL A 35 6.86 17.21 -1.66
C VAL A 35 5.36 17.29 -1.30
N PRO A 36 4.57 16.24 -1.62
CA PRO A 36 3.13 16.26 -1.41
C PRO A 36 2.79 16.41 0.07
N SER A 37 1.59 16.93 0.35
CA SER A 37 1.03 16.88 1.70
C SER A 37 0.71 15.45 2.11
N ARG A 38 0.57 15.19 3.42
CA ARG A 38 0.10 13.90 3.93
C ARG A 38 -1.22 13.46 3.31
N THR A 39 -2.15 14.40 3.10
CA THR A 39 -3.47 14.12 2.49
C THR A 39 -3.34 13.73 1.03
N THR A 40 -2.51 14.43 0.27
CA THR A 40 -2.21 14.12 -1.13
C THR A 40 -1.56 12.75 -1.23
N LEU A 41 -0.54 12.47 -0.42
CA LEU A 41 0.14 11.18 -0.38
C LEU A 41 -0.83 10.04 -0.07
N ARG A 42 -1.72 10.20 0.91
CA ARG A 42 -2.75 9.21 1.24
C ARG A 42 -3.65 8.92 0.03
N ARG A 43 -4.09 9.96 -0.69
CA ARG A 43 -4.92 9.80 -1.88
C ARG A 43 -4.17 9.03 -2.98
N GLU A 44 -2.91 9.38 -3.24
CA GLU A 44 -2.09 8.69 -4.24
C GLU A 44 -1.83 7.21 -3.88
N ILE A 45 -1.62 6.90 -2.59
CA ILE A 45 -1.49 5.51 -2.11
C ILE A 45 -2.81 4.75 -2.33
N TRP A 46 -3.94 5.40 -2.08
CA TRP A 46 -5.26 4.79 -2.30
C TRP A 46 -5.55 4.50 -3.78
N GLU A 47 -5.23 5.43 -4.66
CA GLU A 47 -5.33 5.23 -6.11
C GLU A 47 -4.47 4.06 -6.58
N LEU A 48 -3.22 4.00 -6.11
CA LEU A 48 -2.32 2.86 -6.36
C LEU A 48 -2.90 1.54 -5.87
N TYR A 49 -3.49 1.53 -4.66
CA TYR A 49 -4.13 0.34 -4.13
C TYR A 49 -5.29 -0.14 -5.00
N GLU A 50 -6.19 0.74 -5.43
CA GLU A 50 -7.31 0.34 -6.29
C GLU A 50 -6.84 -0.17 -7.66
N GLU A 51 -5.79 0.43 -8.24
CA GLU A 51 -5.16 -0.09 -9.46
C GLU A 51 -4.59 -1.50 -9.27
N GLU A 52 -3.78 -1.73 -8.24
CA GLU A 52 -3.15 -3.03 -7.99
C GLU A 52 -4.19 -4.09 -7.61
N LYS A 53 -5.23 -3.72 -6.86
CA LYS A 53 -6.36 -4.59 -6.55
C LYS A 53 -7.14 -5.01 -7.80
N ALA A 54 -7.37 -4.09 -8.74
CA ALA A 54 -8.02 -4.42 -10.01
C ALA A 54 -7.15 -5.39 -10.83
N LYS A 55 -5.83 -5.16 -10.88
CA LYS A 55 -4.88 -6.08 -11.54
C LYS A 55 -4.88 -7.46 -10.88
N LEU A 56 -4.84 -7.52 -9.55
CA LEU A 56 -4.86 -8.78 -8.80
C LEU A 56 -6.15 -9.57 -9.04
N LYS A 57 -7.31 -8.90 -9.04
CA LYS A 57 -8.60 -9.55 -9.37
C LYS A 57 -8.58 -10.13 -10.78
N MET A 58 -8.08 -9.36 -11.75
CA MET A 58 -7.97 -9.82 -13.13
C MET A 58 -7.02 -11.01 -13.24
N PHE A 59 -5.85 -10.95 -12.59
CA PHE A 59 -4.89 -12.05 -12.51
C PHE A 59 -5.54 -13.32 -11.96
N LEU A 60 -6.16 -13.25 -10.77
CA LEU A 60 -6.80 -14.40 -10.14
C LEU A 60 -7.91 -14.99 -11.03
N SER A 61 -8.66 -14.16 -11.74
CA SER A 61 -9.75 -14.62 -12.63
C SER A 61 -9.27 -15.29 -13.93
N LYS A 62 -8.07 -14.96 -14.41
CA LYS A 62 -7.56 -15.38 -15.72
C LYS A 62 -6.47 -16.43 -15.65
N GLN A 63 -5.67 -16.41 -14.59
CA GLN A 63 -4.46 -17.22 -14.47
C GLN A 63 -4.54 -18.29 -13.38
N CYS A 64 -5.56 -18.25 -12.51
CA CYS A 64 -5.74 -19.25 -11.46
C CYS A 64 -7.03 -20.04 -11.70
N GLU A 65 -6.94 -21.37 -11.81
CA GLU A 65 -8.14 -22.22 -11.94
C GLU A 65 -8.92 -22.27 -10.62
N ARG A 66 -8.22 -22.27 -9.48
CA ARG A 66 -8.80 -22.38 -8.15
C ARG A 66 -8.15 -21.39 -7.20
N VAL A 67 -8.98 -20.74 -6.38
CA VAL A 67 -8.56 -19.86 -5.29
C VAL A 67 -9.20 -20.35 -4.00
N CYS A 68 -8.38 -20.69 -3.01
CA CYS A 68 -8.82 -21.06 -1.67
C CYS A 68 -8.62 -19.87 -0.73
N LEU A 69 -9.63 -19.55 0.06
CA LEU A 69 -9.56 -18.46 1.02
C LEU A 69 -9.45 -19.02 2.43
N THR A 70 -8.53 -18.48 3.21
CA THR A 70 -8.42 -18.73 4.65
C THR A 70 -8.68 -17.43 5.38
N THR A 71 -9.47 -17.50 6.44
CA THR A 71 -9.80 -16.37 7.29
C THR A 71 -9.19 -16.59 8.66
N ASP A 72 -8.45 -15.60 9.14
CA ASP A 72 -7.96 -15.55 10.51
C ASP A 72 -8.65 -14.39 11.24
N THR A 73 -9.10 -14.63 12.46
CA THR A 73 -9.81 -13.62 13.26
C THR A 73 -9.26 -13.57 14.66
N TRP A 74 -9.01 -12.36 15.16
CA TRP A 74 -8.52 -12.15 16.52
C TRP A 74 -9.10 -10.88 17.12
N THR A 75 -9.16 -10.85 18.45
CA THR A 75 -9.50 -9.65 19.22
C THR A 75 -8.20 -9.04 19.76
N SER A 76 -7.97 -7.77 19.45
CA SER A 76 -6.82 -7.03 19.95
C SER A 76 -6.95 -6.72 21.45
N ILE A 77 -5.84 -6.29 22.06
CA ILE A 77 -5.79 -5.80 23.45
C ILE A 77 -6.69 -4.56 23.69
N GLN A 78 -7.13 -3.90 22.62
CA GLN A 78 -8.04 -2.75 22.66
C GLN A 78 -9.52 -3.19 22.58
N ASN A 79 -9.80 -4.49 22.65
CA ASN A 79 -11.12 -5.09 22.42
C ASN A 79 -11.69 -4.83 21.02
N LEU A 80 -10.83 -4.57 20.04
CA LEU A 80 -11.23 -4.47 18.63
C LEU A 80 -11.06 -5.83 17.93
N ASN A 81 -12.08 -6.25 17.19
CA ASN A 81 -12.05 -7.47 16.39
C ASN A 81 -11.44 -7.19 15.01
N TYR A 82 -10.52 -8.04 14.61
CA TYR A 82 -9.86 -8.00 13.31
C TYR A 82 -10.14 -9.30 12.55
N MET A 83 -10.17 -9.18 11.23
CA MET A 83 -10.26 -10.29 10.30
C MET A 83 -9.22 -10.09 9.21
N SER A 84 -8.37 -11.09 9.02
CA SER A 84 -7.49 -11.20 7.85
C SER A 84 -8.06 -12.23 6.89
N LEU A 85 -7.98 -11.95 5.60
CA LEU A 85 -8.32 -12.87 4.53
C LEU A 85 -7.07 -13.11 3.70
N THR A 86 -6.62 -14.37 3.64
CA THR A 86 -5.50 -14.79 2.78
C THR A 86 -6.02 -15.66 1.66
N ALA A 87 -5.66 -15.32 0.42
CA ALA A 87 -5.96 -16.11 -0.76
C ALA A 87 -4.77 -16.98 -1.14
N HIS A 88 -5.02 -18.27 -1.33
CA HIS A 88 -4.07 -19.28 -1.79
C HIS A 88 -4.49 -19.73 -3.19
N PHE A 89 -3.56 -19.78 -4.13
CA PHE A 89 -3.84 -20.15 -5.52
C PHE A 89 -2.61 -20.81 -6.14
N ILE A 90 -2.84 -21.53 -7.24
CA ILE A 90 -1.80 -22.01 -8.17
C ILE A 90 -2.09 -21.30 -9.49
N ASP A 91 -1.08 -20.65 -10.06
CA ASP A 91 -1.15 -20.02 -11.38
C ASP A 91 -0.67 -20.99 -12.47
N ASN A 92 -0.56 -20.50 -13.71
CA ASN A 92 -0.25 -21.31 -14.87
C ASN A 92 1.26 -21.36 -15.22
N ASP A 93 2.10 -20.70 -14.43
CA ASP A 93 3.56 -20.65 -14.61
C ASP A 93 4.25 -21.78 -13.81
#